data_AF-A0A1L9V4L1-F1
#
_entry.id   AF-A0A1L9V4L1-F1
#
_cell.length_a   1.000
_cell.length_b   1.000
_cell.length_c   1.000
_cell.angle_alpha   90.00
_cell.angle_beta   90.00
_cell.angle_gamma   90.00
#
_symmetry.space_group_name_H-M   'P 1'
#
loop_
_entity.id
_entity.type
_entity.pdbx_description
1 polymer ?
#
loop_
_entity_poly.entity_id
_entity_poly.type
_entity_poly.pdbx_seq_one_letter_code
_entity_poly.pdbx_strand_id
1 'polypeptide(L)'
;MKYDNCDLPNGQQVSVSPVFDGYKFKLKNPDLYTSFPPEWKISLWTKTEDRHDAEPGGNPVESYLPFTEPSLENDKLYLSSMSIPSSEDLKPNSALTRQVAMVMRVTFLWYFQEQEPNPHVTVLGGPDIPEEAGSRRMDRTRYTT
;
A
#
# COMPACT_ATOMS: atom_id res chain seq x y z
N MET A 1 6.98 -5.62 8.29
CA MET A 1 6.35 -6.28 7.14
C MET A 1 6.35 -7.78 7.31
N LYS A 2 5.23 -8.41 6.98
CA LYS A 2 4.95 -9.82 7.34
C LYS A 2 5.30 -10.83 6.24
N TYR A 3 5.49 -10.37 5.00
CA TYR A 3 5.62 -11.25 3.83
C TYR A 3 6.91 -10.98 3.05
N ASP A 4 7.90 -11.86 3.24
CA ASP A 4 9.17 -11.86 2.50
C ASP A 4 9.05 -12.60 1.14
N ASN A 5 7.89 -13.19 0.86
CA ASN A 5 7.60 -13.91 -0.38
C ASN A 5 6.19 -13.61 -0.86
N CYS A 6 6.02 -13.47 -2.17
CA CYS A 6 4.75 -13.31 -2.86
C CYS A 6 4.58 -14.45 -3.89
N ASP A 7 3.51 -15.24 -3.73
CA ASP A 7 3.13 -16.28 -4.68
C ASP A 7 2.19 -15.70 -5.74
N LEU A 8 2.58 -15.80 -7.00
CA LEU A 8 1.81 -15.29 -8.13
C LEU A 8 0.82 -16.35 -8.64
N PRO A 9 -0.33 -15.96 -9.23
CA PRO A 9 -1.32 -16.90 -9.74
C PRO A 9 -0.83 -17.87 -10.82
N ASN A 10 0.30 -17.55 -11.46
CA ASN A 10 0.96 -18.41 -12.45
C ASN A 10 1.95 -19.40 -11.81
N GLY A 11 1.99 -19.50 -10.49
CA GLY A 11 2.91 -20.36 -9.73
C GLY A 11 4.33 -19.81 -9.59
N GLN A 12 4.61 -18.58 -10.05
CA GLN A 12 5.91 -17.95 -9.82
C GLN A 12 6.01 -17.42 -8.39
N GLN A 13 7.24 -17.41 -7.87
CA GLN A 13 7.55 -16.85 -6.56
C GLN A 13 8.45 -15.64 -6.68
N VAL A 14 8.09 -14.59 -5.95
CA VAL A 14 8.87 -13.37 -5.81
C VAL A 14 9.33 -13.24 -4.38
N SER A 15 10.64 -13.14 -4.15
CA SER A 15 11.18 -12.78 -2.85
C SER A 15 11.22 -11.27 -2.68
N VAL A 16 10.82 -10.78 -1.52
CA VAL A 16 10.84 -9.35 -1.18
C VAL A 16 11.81 -9.14 -0.02
N SER A 17 12.69 -8.15 -0.14
CA SER A 17 13.67 -7.80 0.89
C SER A 17 13.76 -6.29 1.06
N PRO A 18 13.85 -5.76 2.29
CA PRO A 18 14.06 -4.34 2.52
C PRO A 18 15.42 -3.89 1.97
N VAL A 19 15.47 -2.66 1.45
CA VAL A 19 16.69 -1.96 1.01
C VAL A 19 16.67 -0.54 1.56
N PHE A 20 17.73 0.24 1.34
CA PHE A 20 17.72 1.67 1.68
C PHE A 20 16.51 2.34 1.02
N ASP A 21 15.63 2.88 1.86
CA ASP A 21 14.46 3.65 1.47
C ASP A 21 13.43 2.89 0.60
N GLY A 22 13.28 1.58 0.81
CA GLY A 22 12.23 0.81 0.14
C GLY A 22 12.44 -0.70 0.10
N TYR A 23 12.01 -1.31 -1.01
CA TYR A 23 11.94 -2.77 -1.15
C TYR A 23 12.47 -3.23 -2.49
N LYS A 24 13.19 -4.35 -2.46
CA LYS A 24 13.67 -5.07 -3.62
C LYS A 24 12.86 -6.35 -3.80
N PHE A 25 12.42 -6.57 -5.03
CA PHE A 25 11.69 -7.73 -5.48
C PHE A 25 12.56 -8.51 -6.44
N LYS A 26 12.67 -9.82 -6.23
CA LYS A 26 13.47 -10.70 -7.07
C LYS A 26 12.70 -11.98 -7.40
N LEU A 27 12.66 -12.32 -8.69
CA LEU A 27 12.05 -13.55 -9.16
C LEU A 27 12.95 -14.74 -8.79
N LYS A 28 12.37 -15.81 -8.24
CA LYS A 28 13.16 -17.01 -7.89
C LYS A 28 13.62 -17.80 -9.12
N ASN A 29 12.77 -17.87 -10.15
CA ASN A 29 13.02 -18.61 -11.39
C ASN A 29 12.79 -17.70 -12.61
N PRO A 30 13.74 -16.80 -12.94
CA PRO A 30 13.61 -15.84 -14.04
C PRO A 30 13.54 -16.49 -15.43
N ASP A 31 14.23 -17.62 -15.62
CA ASP A 31 14.39 -18.26 -16.93
C ASP A 31 13.09 -18.86 -17.50
N LEU A 32 12.10 -19.09 -16.63
CA LEU A 32 10.82 -19.68 -17.03
C LEU A 32 9.88 -18.68 -17.71
N TYR A 33 10.08 -17.37 -17.52
CA TYR A 33 9.18 -16.35 -18.04
C TYR A 33 9.90 -15.04 -18.40
N THR A 34 10.14 -14.82 -19.70
CA THR A 34 10.73 -13.57 -20.24
C THR A 34 9.81 -12.34 -20.15
N SER A 35 8.63 -12.49 -19.53
CA SER A 35 7.60 -11.46 -19.46
C SER A 35 7.67 -10.58 -18.20
N PHE A 36 8.42 -11.03 -17.19
CA PHE A 36 8.63 -10.30 -15.95
C PHE A 36 10.09 -9.85 -15.88
N PRO A 37 10.36 -8.63 -15.41
CA PRO A 37 11.72 -8.26 -15.07
C PRO A 37 12.21 -9.18 -13.93
N PRO A 38 13.47 -9.65 -13.99
CA PRO A 38 13.99 -10.58 -12.99
C PRO A 38 14.14 -9.93 -11.61
N GLU A 39 14.38 -8.62 -11.57
CA GLU A 39 14.51 -7.83 -10.34
C GLU A 39 13.98 -6.40 -10.54
N TRP A 40 13.30 -5.85 -9.53
CA TRP A 40 12.96 -4.43 -9.45
C TRP A 40 13.03 -3.92 -8.02
N LYS A 41 13.13 -2.59 -7.86
CA LYS A 41 13.13 -1.91 -6.57
C LYS A 41 12.10 -0.80 -6.57
N ILE A 42 11.45 -0.63 -5.44
CA ILE A 42 10.54 0.49 -5.18
C ILE A 42 11.00 1.24 -3.95
N SER A 43 10.63 2.50 -3.88
CA SER A 43 10.62 3.30 -2.66
C SER A 43 9.19 3.57 -2.25
N LEU A 44 8.93 3.50 -0.94
CA LEU A 44 7.61 3.64 -0.34
C LEU A 44 7.72 4.64 0.81
N TRP A 45 6.87 5.65 0.77
CA TRP A 45 6.81 6.69 1.80
C TRP A 45 5.36 6.99 2.14
N THR A 46 5.12 7.34 3.40
CA THR A 46 3.81 7.83 3.84
C THR A 46 3.93 9.32 4.13
N LYS A 47 3.10 10.12 3.48
CA LYS A 47 2.95 11.54 3.77
C LYS A 47 2.33 11.70 5.15
N THR A 48 2.95 12.50 6.01
CA THR A 48 2.36 12.89 7.29
C THR A 48 1.67 14.24 7.15
N GLU A 49 0.45 14.34 7.68
CA GLU A 49 -0.15 15.65 7.92
C GLU A 49 0.58 16.28 9.09
N ASP A 50 1.28 17.40 8.85
CA ASP A 50 1.98 18.13 9.90
C ASP A 50 0.97 18.55 10.99
N ARG A 51 1.04 17.89 12.14
CA ARG A 51 0.36 18.38 13.34
C ARG A 51 1.11 19.63 13.81
N HIS A 52 0.53 20.78 13.48
CA HIS A 52 0.65 22.05 14.18
C HIS A 52 2.05 22.43 14.69
N ASP A 53 2.86 23.05 13.84
CA ASP A 53 3.80 24.13 14.22
C ASP A 53 4.09 25.03 13.00
N ALA A 54 3.07 25.26 12.16
CA ALA A 54 3.16 26.22 11.07
C ALA A 54 2.97 27.64 11.63
N GLU A 55 4.06 28.38 11.74
CA GLU A 55 4.05 29.84 11.82
C GLU A 55 3.10 30.41 10.72
N PRO A 56 2.23 31.38 11.04
CA PRO A 56 1.22 31.87 10.11
C PRO A 56 1.90 32.62 8.94
N GLY A 57 2.05 31.93 7.80
CA GLY A 57 2.60 32.49 6.56
C GLY A 57 3.58 31.60 5.81
N GLY A 58 3.96 30.44 6.34
CA GLY A 58 4.82 29.46 5.66
C GLY A 58 4.04 28.53 4.73
N ASN A 59 4.61 28.24 3.56
CA ASN A 59 4.11 27.19 2.66
C ASN A 59 4.10 25.85 3.42
N PRO A 60 3.07 24.99 3.29
CA PRO A 60 3.05 23.69 3.96
C PRO A 60 4.26 22.86 3.53
N VAL A 61 5.10 22.47 4.49
CA VAL A 61 6.31 21.67 4.26
C VAL A 61 5.92 20.20 4.35
N GLU A 62 5.58 19.58 3.22
CA GLU A 62 5.18 18.17 3.21
C GLU A 62 6.27 17.28 3.83
N SER A 63 5.95 16.65 4.97
CA SER A 63 6.81 15.69 5.65
C SER A 63 6.52 14.26 5.13
N TYR A 64 7.59 13.51 4.85
CA TYR A 64 7.53 12.13 4.36
C TYR A 64 8.28 11.22 5.33
N LEU A 65 7.62 10.16 5.80
CA LEU A 65 8.24 9.15 6.65
C LEU A 65 8.47 7.85 5.87
N PRO A 66 9.51 7.08 6.23
CA PRO A 66 9.69 5.72 5.71
C PRO A 66 8.42 4.89 5.96
N PHE A 67 7.99 4.18 4.94
CA PHE A 67 6.82 3.34 5.02
C PHE A 67 6.98 2.26 6.10
N THR A 68 6.04 2.24 7.05
CA THR A 68 6.03 1.26 8.15
C THR A 68 4.73 0.44 8.15
N GLU A 69 3.61 1.10 7.85
CA GLU A 69 2.26 0.53 7.82
C GLU A 69 1.44 1.15 6.67
N PRO A 70 0.52 0.41 6.04
CA PRO A 70 -0.29 0.92 4.94
C PRO A 70 -1.25 2.01 5.41
N SER A 71 -1.28 3.13 4.70
CA SER A 71 -2.22 4.22 4.91
C SER A 71 -3.28 4.29 3.81
N LEU A 72 -4.44 4.85 4.12
CA LEU A 72 -5.57 4.91 3.17
C LEU A 72 -5.31 5.88 2.00
N GLU A 73 -4.67 7.03 2.27
CA GLU A 73 -4.59 8.13 1.30
C GLU A 73 -3.20 8.74 1.13
N ASN A 74 -2.22 8.39 1.97
CA ASN A 74 -0.97 9.14 2.08
C ASN A 74 0.25 8.37 1.57
N ASP A 75 0.07 7.17 1.04
CA ASP A 75 1.19 6.36 0.57
C ASP A 75 1.59 6.72 -0.86
N LYS A 76 2.87 7.03 -1.01
CA LYS A 76 3.51 7.29 -2.30
C LYS A 76 4.47 6.17 -2.63
N LEU A 77 4.29 5.60 -3.81
CA LEU A 77 5.14 4.57 -4.35
C LEU A 77 5.93 5.11 -5.53
N TYR A 78 7.25 4.89 -5.51
CA TYR A 78 8.16 5.25 -6.59
C TYR A 78 8.89 4.01 -7.11
N LEU A 79 8.86 3.77 -8.42
CA LEU A 79 9.66 2.70 -9.04
C LEU A 79 11.10 3.20 -9.22
N SER A 80 11.99 2.83 -8.32
CA SER A 80 13.37 3.34 -8.30
C SER A 80 14.28 2.67 -9.33
N SER A 81 14.08 1.37 -9.59
CA SER A 81 14.81 0.67 -10.66
C SER A 81 14.09 -0.58 -11.12
N MET A 82 14.31 -0.94 -12.37
CA MET A 82 13.82 -2.17 -12.98
C MET A 82 14.91 -2.76 -13.87
N SER A 83 15.19 -4.04 -13.73
CA SER A 83 16.05 -4.76 -14.66
C SER A 83 15.24 -5.20 -15.89
N ILE A 84 15.67 -4.81 -17.08
CA ILE A 84 15.03 -5.21 -18.33
C ILE A 84 15.87 -6.34 -18.94
N PRO A 85 15.28 -7.48 -19.33
CA PRO A 85 16.02 -8.53 -20.04
C PRO A 85 16.55 -8.01 -21.38
N SER A 86 17.69 -8.56 -21.83
CA SER A 86 18.33 -8.17 -23.09
C SER A 86 17.36 -8.27 -24.28
N SER A 87 17.49 -7.34 -25.23
CA SER A 87 16.56 -7.17 -26.35
C SER A 87 16.37 -8.40 -27.24
N GLU A 88 17.29 -9.36 -27.19
CA GLU A 88 17.24 -10.60 -27.98
C GLU A 88 16.16 -11.59 -27.49
N ASP A 89 15.72 -11.48 -26.23
CA ASP A 89 14.64 -12.29 -25.64
C ASP A 89 13.28 -11.57 -25.62
N LEU A 90 13.24 -10.31 -26.07
CA LEU A 90 12.02 -9.51 -26.17
C LEU A 90 11.18 -10.04 -27.33
N LYS A 91 10.25 -10.95 -27.02
CA LYS A 91 9.16 -11.31 -27.95
C LYS A 91 8.49 -10.01 -28.43
N PRO A 92 7.99 -9.91 -29.67
CA PRO A 92 7.35 -8.70 -30.21
C PRO A 92 6.15 -8.18 -29.37
N ASN A 93 5.70 -8.95 -28.39
CA ASN A 93 4.60 -8.66 -27.47
C ASN A 93 5.09 -8.17 -26.08
N SER A 94 6.40 -8.00 -25.87
CA SER A 94 7.00 -7.56 -24.60
C SER A 94 7.18 -6.04 -24.55
N ALA A 95 6.11 -5.30 -24.81
CA ALA A 95 6.11 -3.85 -24.65
C ALA A 95 6.49 -3.46 -23.22
N LEU A 96 7.27 -2.39 -23.05
CA LEU A 96 7.69 -1.85 -21.75
C LEU A 96 6.49 -1.62 -20.81
N THR A 97 5.37 -1.14 -21.36
CA THR A 97 4.11 -0.95 -20.63
C THR A 97 3.61 -2.24 -19.97
N ARG A 98 3.75 -3.39 -20.64
CA ARG A 98 3.38 -4.69 -20.07
C ARG A 98 4.30 -5.08 -18.92
N GLN A 99 5.61 -4.82 -19.04
CA GLN A 99 6.56 -5.09 -17.96
C GLN A 99 6.28 -4.22 -16.72
N VAL A 100 6.04 -2.92 -16.93
CA VAL A 100 5.65 -1.99 -15.86
C VAL A 100 4.32 -2.41 -15.23
N ALA A 101 3.30 -2.74 -16.02
CA ALA A 101 2.02 -3.21 -15.50
C ALA A 101 2.18 -4.49 -14.67
N MET A 102 3.03 -5.42 -15.11
CA MET A 102 3.34 -6.63 -14.37
C MET A 102 4.05 -6.33 -13.05
N VAL A 103 5.06 -5.46 -13.04
CA VAL A 103 5.74 -5.01 -11.82
C VAL A 103 4.78 -4.35 -10.84
N MET A 104 3.96 -3.42 -11.33
CA MET A 104 2.96 -2.72 -10.51
C MET A 104 1.96 -3.71 -9.93
N ARG A 105 1.49 -4.68 -10.72
CA ARG A 105 0.57 -5.72 -10.25
C ARG A 105 1.17 -6.54 -9.12
N VAL A 106 2.40 -7.03 -9.25
CA VAL A 106 3.05 -7.81 -8.18
C VAL A 106 3.26 -6.96 -6.94
N THR A 107 3.70 -5.71 -7.14
CA THR A 107 3.95 -4.78 -6.05
C THR A 107 2.67 -4.49 -5.27
N PHE A 108 1.55 -4.26 -5.96
CA PHE A 108 0.24 -4.09 -5.32
C PHE A 108 -0.26 -5.35 -4.64
N LEU A 109 -0.09 -6.53 -5.25
CA LEU A 109 -0.45 -7.79 -4.61
C LEU A 109 0.30 -7.98 -3.29
N TRP A 110 1.57 -7.62 -3.25
CA TRP A 110 2.36 -7.68 -2.03
C TRP A 110 1.96 -6.59 -1.02
N TYR A 111 1.73 -5.36 -1.47
CA TYR A 111 1.32 -4.25 -0.62
C TYR A 111 -0.05 -4.50 0.03
N PHE A 112 -1.05 -4.97 -0.72
CA PHE A 112 -2.39 -5.27 -0.21
C PHE A 112 -2.50 -6.60 0.55
N GLN A 113 -1.41 -7.38 0.64
CA GLN A 113 -1.34 -8.50 1.59
C GLN A 113 -1.08 -8.02 3.03
N GLU A 114 -0.69 -6.76 3.21
CA GLU A 114 -0.53 -6.17 4.53
C GLU A 114 -1.88 -6.02 5.24
N GLN A 115 -1.88 -5.90 6.58
CA GLN A 115 -3.14 -5.81 7.34
C GLN A 115 -3.98 -4.64 6.82
N GLU A 116 -5.29 -4.85 6.71
CA GLU A 116 -6.22 -3.78 6.33
C GLU A 116 -5.95 -2.56 7.22
N PRO A 117 -5.69 -1.37 6.61
CA PRO A 117 -5.59 -0.14 7.37
C PRO A 117 -6.81 -0.02 8.28
N ASN A 118 -6.62 0.30 9.56
CA ASN A 118 -7.74 0.39 10.49
C ASN A 118 -8.78 1.39 9.93
N PRO A 119 -10.00 0.95 9.61
CA PRO A 119 -11.01 1.81 8.98
C PRO A 119 -11.49 2.93 9.90
N HIS A 120 -11.22 2.83 11.20
CA HIS A 120 -11.46 3.90 12.15
C HIS A 120 -10.31 4.90 12.11
N VAL A 121 -10.40 5.86 11.19
CA VAL A 121 -9.71 7.15 11.35
C VAL A 121 -10.30 7.80 12.59
N THR A 122 -9.64 7.64 13.74
CA THR A 122 -9.97 8.43 14.94
C THR A 122 -9.54 9.87 14.65
N VAL A 123 -10.44 10.65 14.08
CA VAL A 123 -10.38 12.11 14.13
C VAL A 123 -10.53 12.49 15.60
N LEU A 124 -9.40 12.60 16.31
CA LEU A 124 -9.31 13.31 17.57
C LEU A 124 -9.51 14.80 17.29
N GLY A 125 -10.76 15.20 17.08
CA GLY A 125 -11.11 16.58 16.73
C GLY A 125 -12.58 16.84 16.42
N GLY A 126 -13.49 15.94 16.77
CA GLY A 126 -14.92 16.27 16.80
C GLY A 126 -15.21 17.17 18.01
N PRO A 127 -15.88 18.32 17.85
CA PRO A 127 -16.28 19.15 18.98
C PRO A 127 -17.20 18.34 19.89
N ASP A 128 -16.93 18.38 21.20
CA ASP A 128 -17.72 17.72 22.24
C ASP A 128 -19.22 18.04 22.05
N ILE A 129 -19.98 17.07 21.56
CA ILE A 129 -21.43 17.11 21.61
C ILE A 129 -21.80 16.48 22.97
N PRO A 130 -22.37 17.24 23.92
CA PRO A 130 -22.76 16.67 25.19
C PRO A 130 -23.87 15.64 24.97
N GLU A 131 -23.63 14.45 25.49
CA GLU A 131 -24.59 13.34 25.53
C GLU A 131 -25.74 13.71 26.48
N GLU A 132 -26.85 14.22 25.93
CA GLU A 132 -28.07 14.50 26.71
C GLU A 132 -29.32 13.91 26.01
N ALA A 133 -29.90 12.96 26.73
CA ALA A 133 -31.32 12.64 26.83
C ALA A 133 -32.09 12.12 25.60
N GLY A 134 -32.38 10.81 25.62
CA GLY A 134 -33.37 10.21 24.72
C GLY A 134 -33.82 8.78 25.02
N SER A 135 -33.74 8.30 26.27
CA SER A 135 -34.27 6.98 26.63
C SER A 135 -35.80 7.01 26.73
N ARG A 136 -36.51 6.78 25.62
CA ARG A 136 -37.93 6.39 25.65
C ARG A 136 -38.05 4.88 25.57
N ARG A 137 -38.03 4.26 26.76
CA ARG A 137 -38.53 2.91 27.00
C ARG A 137 -39.99 2.84 26.54
N MET A 138 -40.27 2.04 25.52
CA MET A 138 -41.62 1.59 25.20
C MET A 138 -41.93 0.37 26.06
N ASP A 139 -42.71 0.59 27.12
CA ASP A 139 -43.35 -0.47 27.90
C ASP A 139 -44.46 -1.10 27.04
N ARG A 140 -44.28 -2.35 26.65
CA ARG A 140 -45.30 -3.14 25.96
C ARG A 140 -45.82 -4.22 26.90
N THR A 141 -46.65 -3.81 27.85
CA THR A 141 -47.39 -4.72 28.72
C THR A 141 -48.74 -5.10 28.08
N ARG A 142 -48.81 -6.38 27.66
CA ARG A 142 -49.91 -7.37 27.70
C ARG A 142 -51.27 -7.06 27.05
N TYR A 143 -51.70 -7.99 26.19
CA TYR A 143 -52.98 -8.73 26.33
C TYR A 143 -52.87 -10.10 25.62
N THR A 144 -52.89 -11.21 26.38
CA THR A 144 -53.45 -12.49 25.95
C THR A 144 -53.97 -13.28 27.16
N THR A 145 -55.25 -13.65 27.04
CA THR A 145 -56.10 -14.55 27.84
C THR A 145 -56.63 -14.01 29.16
#